data_AF-A0A832FN62-F1
#
_entry.id   AF-A0A832FN62-F1
#
_cell.length_a   1.000
_cell.length_b   1.000
_cell.length_c   1.000
_cell.angle_alpha   90.00
_cell.angle_beta   90.00
_cell.angle_gamma   90.00
#
_symmetry.space_group_name_H-M   'P 1'
#
loop_
_entity.id
_entity.type
_entity.pdbx_description
1 polymer ?
#
loop_
_entity_poly.entity_id
_entity_poly.type
_entity_poly.pdbx_seq_one_letter_code
_entity_poly.pdbx_strand_id
1 'polypeptide(L)'
;MSKIFYDHLVKIEEVTLKLDQLEFEEEEREEIVQIIEETFHNRIIELILDRLHPDKHDDFLLHFYNSPADEKLIDILKEEIADDFEKEIEKLVNKIKKEILTEIKSFKKK
;
A
#
# COMPACT_ATOMS: atom_id res chain seq x y z
N MET A 1 11.65 -4.95 -4.10
CA MET A 1 10.39 -5.46 -3.52
C MET A 1 9.96 -6.74 -4.22
N SER A 2 9.55 -7.75 -3.46
CA SER A 2 8.85 -8.93 -4.01
C SER A 2 7.51 -8.47 -4.57
N LYS A 3 7.12 -8.95 -5.76
CA LYS A 3 5.78 -8.69 -6.30
C LYS A 3 4.75 -9.06 -5.24
N ILE A 4 3.92 -8.11 -4.84
CA ILE A 4 2.81 -8.31 -3.91
C ILE A 4 1.52 -8.15 -4.68
N PHE A 5 0.45 -8.77 -4.21
CA PHE A 5 -0.81 -8.76 -4.95
C PHE A 5 -1.29 -7.34 -5.24
N TYR A 6 -1.08 -6.37 -4.35
CA TYR A 6 -1.46 -4.96 -4.55
C TYR A 6 -0.39 -4.07 -5.20
N ASP A 7 0.74 -4.62 -5.65
CA ASP A 7 1.82 -3.87 -6.30
C ASP A 7 1.30 -3.06 -7.51
N HIS A 8 0.38 -3.64 -8.26
CA HIS A 8 -0.28 -2.99 -9.40
C HIS A 8 -1.24 -1.85 -9.00
N LEU A 9 -1.76 -1.85 -7.77
CA LEU A 9 -2.64 -0.81 -7.22
C LEU A 9 -1.83 0.34 -6.65
N VAL A 10 -0.69 0.03 -6.02
CA VAL A 10 0.22 1.03 -5.44
C VAL A 10 1.18 1.53 -6.52
N LYS A 11 0.72 2.49 -7.33
CA LYS A 11 1.59 3.20 -8.28
C LYS A 11 2.55 4.15 -7.56
N ILE A 12 3.64 3.60 -7.02
CA ILE A 12 4.70 4.32 -6.33
C ILE A 12 5.44 5.28 -7.27
N GLU A 13 5.48 5.03 -8.58
CA GLU A 13 6.16 5.88 -9.57
C GLU A 13 5.85 7.38 -9.43
N GLU A 14 4.60 7.73 -9.14
CA GLU A 14 4.21 9.14 -9.01
C GLU A 14 4.70 9.78 -7.69
N VAL A 15 4.94 8.96 -6.65
CA VAL A 15 5.58 9.37 -5.41
C VAL A 15 7.06 9.60 -5.68
N THR A 16 7.73 8.64 -6.31
CA THR A 16 9.15 8.74 -6.65
C THR A 16 9.43 9.94 -7.57
N LEU A 17 8.58 10.19 -8.57
CA LEU A 17 8.66 11.38 -9.42
C LEU A 17 8.54 12.70 -8.64
N LYS A 18 7.71 12.75 -7.59
CA LYS A 18 7.57 13.94 -6.74
C LYS A 18 8.70 14.07 -5.74
N LEU A 19 9.28 12.97 -5.26
CA LEU A 19 10.51 12.97 -4.47
C LEU A 19 11.69 13.50 -5.29
N ASP A 20 11.80 13.08 -6.55
CA ASP A 20 12.79 13.60 -7.51
C ASP A 20 12.67 15.12 -7.72
N GLN A 21 11.45 15.68 -7.71
CA GLN A 21 11.24 17.14 -7.77
C GLN A 21 11.70 17.89 -6.51
N LEU A 22 11.95 17.19 -5.40
CA LEU A 22 12.20 17.80 -4.11
C LEU A 22 13.69 17.87 -3.75
N GLU A 23 14.61 17.43 -4.63
CA GLU A 23 16.08 17.50 -4.43
C GLU A 23 16.52 16.90 -3.08
N PHE A 24 15.92 15.79 -2.66
CA PHE A 24 16.42 15.02 -1.51
C PHE A 24 17.71 14.28 -1.85
N GLU A 25 18.53 14.01 -0.84
CA GLU A 25 19.65 13.08 -0.99
C GLU A 25 19.15 11.66 -1.30
N GLU A 26 19.98 10.86 -1.96
CA GLU A 26 19.61 9.50 -2.39
C GLU A 26 19.22 8.62 -1.18
N GLU A 27 19.94 8.78 -0.06
CA GLU A 27 19.64 8.09 1.21
C GLU A 27 18.30 8.53 1.81
N GLU A 28 18.03 9.84 1.93
CA GLU A 28 16.75 10.36 2.43
C GLU A 28 15.58 9.88 1.55
N ARG A 29 15.78 9.83 0.23
CA ARG A 29 14.77 9.34 -0.70
C ARG A 29 14.48 7.87 -0.48
N GLU A 30 15.50 7.03 -0.29
CA GLU A 30 15.30 5.61 0.02
C GLU A 30 14.58 5.41 1.34
N GLU A 31 14.95 6.16 2.39
CA GLU A 31 14.25 6.10 3.69
C GLU A 31 12.79 6.49 3.56
N ILE A 32 12.49 7.60 2.86
CA ILE A 32 11.11 8.05 2.64
C ILE A 32 10.33 6.99 1.84
N VAL A 33 10.93 6.41 0.80
CA VAL A 33 10.28 5.35 0.01
C VAL A 33 10.00 4.12 0.87
N GLN A 34 10.94 3.68 1.71
CA GLN A 34 10.71 2.57 2.63
C GLN A 34 9.55 2.84 3.60
N ILE A 35 9.53 4.03 4.22
CA ILE A 35 8.46 4.42 5.16
C ILE A 35 7.10 4.41 4.45
N ILE A 36 7.07 4.91 3.21
CA ILE A 36 5.87 4.94 2.37
C ILE A 36 5.39 3.52 2.08
N GLU A 37 6.29 2.64 1.65
CA GLU A 37 5.99 1.25 1.35
C GLU A 37 5.47 0.49 2.57
N GLU A 38 6.10 0.69 3.73
CA GLU A 38 5.68 0.07 4.99
C GLU A 38 4.31 0.60 5.45
N THR A 39 4.08 1.91 5.30
CA THR A 39 2.78 2.54 5.60
C THR A 39 1.67 1.99 4.69
N PHE A 40 1.95 1.81 3.40
CA PHE A 40 1.01 1.19 2.47
C PHE A 40 0.70 -0.24 2.87
N HIS A 41 1.74 -1.04 3.12
CA HIS A 41 1.58 -2.44 3.52
C HIS A 41 0.69 -2.55 4.76
N ASN A 42 1.03 -1.82 5.83
CA ASN A 42 0.30 -1.88 7.09
C ASN A 42 -1.17 -1.46 6.93
N ARG A 43 -1.44 -0.30 6.29
CA ARG A 43 -2.84 0.15 6.11
C ARG A 43 -3.66 -0.74 5.18
N ILE A 44 -3.05 -1.35 4.16
CA ILE A 44 -3.75 -2.29 3.27
C ILE A 44 -4.10 -3.57 4.06
N ILE A 45 -3.16 -4.11 4.83
CA ILE A 45 -3.44 -5.27 5.69
C ILE A 45 -4.51 -4.94 6.73
N GLU A 46 -4.45 -3.78 7.39
CA GLU A 46 -5.49 -3.35 8.33
C GLU A 46 -6.86 -3.28 7.66
N LEU A 47 -6.96 -2.66 6.48
CA LEU A 47 -8.22 -2.58 5.73
C LEU A 47 -8.76 -3.97 5.39
N ILE A 48 -7.88 -4.89 5.01
CA ILE A 48 -8.24 -6.29 4.72
C ILE A 48 -8.78 -6.95 5.96
N LEU A 49 -8.07 -6.89 7.08
CA LEU A 49 -8.48 -7.53 8.32
C LEU A 49 -9.76 -6.91 8.90
N ASP A 50 -9.98 -5.61 8.74
CA ASP A 50 -11.22 -4.93 9.19
C ASP A 50 -12.45 -5.39 8.39
N ARG A 51 -12.25 -5.72 7.11
CA ARG A 51 -13.33 -6.13 6.19
C ARG A 51 -13.53 -7.64 6.13
N LEU A 52 -12.44 -8.39 6.24
CA LEU A 52 -12.46 -9.84 6.21
C LEU A 52 -13.05 -10.36 7.53
N HIS A 53 -13.86 -11.42 7.45
CA HIS A 53 -14.40 -12.03 8.66
C HIS A 53 -13.27 -12.58 9.54
N PRO A 54 -13.32 -12.43 10.88
CA PRO A 54 -12.26 -12.90 11.79
C PRO A 54 -11.92 -14.38 11.62
N ASP A 55 -12.89 -15.20 11.24
CA ASP A 55 -12.68 -16.64 10.98
C ASP A 55 -11.80 -16.93 9.76
N LYS A 56 -11.63 -15.96 8.85
CA LYS A 56 -10.79 -16.07 7.66
C LYS A 56 -9.47 -15.31 7.76
N HIS A 57 -9.23 -14.61 8.88
CA HIS A 57 -7.97 -13.88 9.10
C HIS A 57 -6.77 -14.81 9.06
N ASP A 58 -6.83 -15.93 9.78
CA ASP A 58 -5.76 -16.93 9.79
C ASP A 58 -5.50 -17.51 8.40
N ASP A 59 -6.54 -17.85 7.65
CA ASP A 59 -6.42 -18.44 6.31
C ASP A 59 -5.80 -17.44 5.31
N PHE A 60 -6.22 -16.18 5.38
CA PHE A 60 -5.64 -15.09 4.60
C PHE A 60 -4.17 -14.86 4.95
N LEU A 61 -3.84 -14.77 6.24
CA LEU A 61 -2.46 -14.57 6.70
C LEU A 61 -1.56 -15.74 6.30
N LEU A 62 -2.06 -16.97 6.37
CA LEU A 62 -1.33 -18.17 5.94
C LEU A 62 -1.06 -18.15 4.42
N HIS A 63 -2.05 -17.78 3.62
CA HIS A 63 -1.89 -17.61 2.17
C HIS A 63 -0.95 -16.46 1.82
N PHE A 64 -1.08 -15.32 2.51
CA PHE A 64 -0.22 -14.16 2.32
C PHE A 64 1.25 -14.47 2.68
N TYR A 65 1.49 -15.20 3.77
CA TYR A 65 2.83 -15.61 4.17
C TYR A 65 3.46 -16.61 3.18
N ASN A 66 2.66 -17.52 2.61
CA ASN A 66 3.14 -18.51 1.65
C ASN A 66 3.35 -17.94 0.25
N SER A 67 2.43 -17.11 -0.24
CA SER A 67 2.49 -16.48 -1.57
C SER A 67 1.96 -15.04 -1.51
N PRO A 68 2.80 -14.05 -1.17
CA PRO A 68 2.39 -12.65 -1.06
C PRO A 68 2.01 -12.02 -2.41
N ALA A 69 2.39 -12.66 -3.52
CA ALA A 69 2.13 -12.25 -4.90
C ALA A 69 0.89 -12.90 -5.53
N ASP A 70 0.21 -13.82 -4.83
CA ASP A 70 -0.81 -14.65 -5.46
C ASP A 70 -2.04 -13.82 -5.84
N GLU A 71 -2.43 -13.86 -7.12
CA GLU A 71 -3.68 -13.23 -7.58
C GLU A 71 -4.91 -13.85 -6.88
N LYS A 72 -4.82 -15.09 -6.38
CA LYS A 72 -5.89 -15.71 -5.59
C LYS A 72 -6.22 -14.93 -4.32
N LEU A 73 -5.27 -14.20 -3.73
CA LEU A 73 -5.57 -13.34 -2.58
C LEU A 73 -6.55 -12.25 -2.97
N ILE A 74 -6.41 -11.67 -4.16
CA ILE A 74 -7.34 -10.66 -4.67
C ILE A 74 -8.70 -11.29 -4.93
N ASP A 75 -8.75 -12.47 -5.54
CA ASP A 75 -10.01 -13.17 -5.81
C ASP A 75 -10.77 -13.51 -4.51
N ILE A 76 -10.07 -14.02 -3.49
CA ILE A 76 -10.66 -14.28 -2.17
C ILE A 76 -11.20 -12.99 -1.55
N LEU A 77 -10.41 -11.90 -1.62
CA LEU A 77 -10.84 -10.61 -1.08
C LEU A 77 -12.06 -10.06 -1.86
N LYS A 78 -12.14 -10.26 -3.18
CA LYS A 78 -13.30 -9.88 -3.99
C LYS A 78 -14.55 -10.69 -3.64
N GLU A 79 -14.40 -12.00 -3.46
CA GLU A 79 -15.51 -12.88 -3.11
C GLU A 79 -16.03 -12.59 -1.69
N GLU A 80 -15.15 -12.29 -0.73
CA GLU A 80 -15.52 -12.10 0.67
C GLU A 80 -15.93 -10.66 1.04
N ILE A 81 -15.26 -9.65 0.49
CA ILE A 81 -15.43 -8.23 0.87
C ILE A 81 -16.40 -7.50 -0.08
N ALA A 82 -16.76 -8.12 -1.20
CA ALA A 82 -17.50 -7.57 -2.34
C ALA A 82 -16.68 -6.69 -3.30
N ASP A 83 -17.21 -6.53 -4.52
CA ASP A 83 -16.58 -5.98 -5.73
C ASP A 83 -15.94 -4.58 -5.58
N ASP A 84 -16.34 -3.79 -4.56
CA ASP A 84 -15.80 -2.45 -4.30
C ASP A 84 -14.47 -2.45 -3.51
N PHE A 85 -13.96 -3.61 -3.08
CA PHE A 85 -12.74 -3.72 -2.30
C PHE A 85 -11.50 -3.14 -3.00
N GLU A 86 -11.32 -3.41 -4.31
CA GLU A 86 -10.24 -2.82 -5.10
C GLU A 86 -10.28 -1.28 -5.08
N LYS A 87 -11.49 -0.70 -5.19
CA LYS A 87 -11.66 0.76 -5.15
C LYS A 87 -11.34 1.33 -3.78
N GLU A 88 -11.64 0.61 -2.71
CA GLU A 88 -11.31 1.03 -1.35
C GLU A 88 -9.79 1.00 -1.11
N ILE A 89 -9.09 -0.05 -1.58
CA ILE A 89 -7.61 -0.05 -1.61
C ILE A 89 -7.12 1.14 -2.43
N GLU A 90 -7.61 1.34 -3.65
CA GLU A 90 -7.14 2.42 -4.52
C GLU A 90 -7.34 3.81 -3.88
N LYS A 91 -8.49 4.03 -3.22
CA LYS A 91 -8.76 5.26 -2.46
C LYS A 91 -7.81 5.41 -1.28
N LEU A 92 -7.60 4.36 -0.50
CA LEU A 92 -6.71 4.37 0.66
C LEU A 92 -5.27 4.65 0.21
N VAL A 93 -4.83 4.02 -0.87
CA VAL A 93 -3.52 4.24 -1.48
C VAL A 93 -3.37 5.69 -1.93
N ASN A 94 -4.36 6.21 -2.68
CA ASN A 94 -4.35 7.60 -3.11
C ASN A 94 -4.40 8.59 -1.93
N LYS A 95 -5.07 8.24 -0.83
CA LYS A 95 -5.13 9.05 0.38
C LYS A 95 -3.77 9.12 1.07
N ILE A 96 -3.15 7.97 1.35
CA ILE A 96 -1.79 7.89 1.94
C ILE A 96 -0.82 8.69 1.09
N LYS A 97 -0.84 8.46 -0.22
CA LYS A 97 -0.01 9.18 -1.18
C LYS A 97 -0.18 10.70 -1.06
N LYS A 98 -1.41 11.19 -0.97
CA LYS A 98 -1.68 12.63 -0.78
C LYS A 98 -1.20 13.13 0.57
N GLU A 99 -1.41 12.38 1.65
CA GLU A 99 -0.94 12.73 3.00
C GLU A 99 0.58 12.89 3.00
N ILE A 100 1.29 11.88 2.51
CA ILE A 100 2.75 11.87 2.47
C ILE A 100 3.29 12.98 1.57
N LEU A 101 2.73 13.17 0.37
CA LEU A 101 3.12 14.30 -0.49
C LEU A 101 2.88 15.67 0.14
N THR A 102 1.84 15.80 0.98
CA THR A 102 1.55 17.04 1.69
C THR A 102 2.56 17.26 2.82
N GLU A 103 2.89 16.22 3.57
CA GLU A 103 3.91 16.27 4.62
C GLU A 103 5.28 16.61 4.04
N ILE A 104 5.73 15.92 3.00
CA ILE A 104 7.04 16.17 2.38
C ILE A 104 7.12 17.61 1.84
N LYS A 105 6.06 18.12 1.20
CA LYS A 105 6.00 19.53 0.78
C LYS A 105 6.03 20.51 1.95
N SER A 106 5.48 20.13 3.10
CA SER A 106 5.53 20.93 4.32
C SER A 106 6.94 20.97 4.91
N PHE A 107 7.67 19.84 4.86
CA PHE A 107 9.06 19.74 5.30
C PHE A 107 10.00 20.68 4.53
N LYS A 108 9.88 20.78 3.19
CA LYS A 108 10.72 21.69 2.38
C LYS A 108 10.39 23.18 2.56
N LYS A 109 9.26 23.52 3.20
CA LYS A 109 8.81 24.93 3.37
C LYS A 109 9.25 25.58 4.69
N LYS A 110 9.97 24.85 5.53
CA LYS A 110 10.60 25.34 6.76
C LYS A 110 12.10 25.51 6.55
#